data_AF-A0A8S3UTN9-F1
#
_entry.id   AF-A0A8S3UTN9-F1
#
_cell.length_a   1.000
_cell.length_b   1.000
_cell.length_c   1.000
_cell.angle_alpha   90.00
_cell.angle_beta   90.00
_cell.angle_gamma   90.00
#
_symmetry.space_group_name_H-M   'P 1'
#
loop_
_entity.id
_entity.type
_entity.pdbx_description
1 polymer ?
#
loop_
_entity_poly.entity_id
_entity_poly.type
_entity_poly.pdbx_seq_one_letter_code
_entity_poly.pdbx_strand_id
1 'polypeptide(L)'
;MALVARSKSRRVRSTDCNNHVGQESVDTTQLTSPTERLTYTIRWLFLSSTTIMFAMFGVLNVRGNTDAIDPLNGGSENLVELPNRILRNTTEQFILHASAVLTLSTFMDENSMRNIPLLVILFIIGRLFYAIGFSSAPMNRAFGFSITFIPTFATYAYCAYRVVSSFLL
;
A
#
# COMPACT_ATOMS: atom_id res chain seq x y z
N MET A 1 -0.27 -73.07 -42.54
CA MET A 1 -1.64 -72.88 -42.04
C MET A 1 -1.53 -72.45 -40.58
N ALA A 2 -2.04 -71.26 -40.26
CA ALA A 2 -2.06 -70.57 -38.96
C ALA A 2 -0.73 -69.99 -38.42
N LEU A 3 -0.62 -68.66 -38.43
CA LEU A 3 -0.04 -67.86 -37.34
C LEU A 3 -0.52 -66.41 -37.47
N VAL A 4 -1.61 -66.12 -36.77
CA VAL A 4 -2.20 -64.79 -36.58
C VAL A 4 -1.46 -64.11 -35.42
N ALA A 5 -0.77 -63.01 -35.68
CA ALA A 5 -0.19 -62.15 -34.65
C ALA A 5 -1.01 -60.85 -34.53
N ARG A 6 -1.71 -60.71 -33.40
CA ARG A 6 -2.52 -59.55 -32.99
C ARG A 6 -1.66 -58.30 -32.82
N SER A 7 -1.99 -57.24 -33.55
CA SER A 7 -1.48 -55.88 -33.32
C SER A 7 -2.16 -55.24 -32.11
N LYS A 8 -1.35 -54.65 -31.24
CA LYS A 8 -1.68 -54.18 -29.89
C LYS A 8 -2.31 -52.78 -29.94
N SER A 9 -3.52 -52.68 -29.38
CA SER A 9 -4.28 -51.45 -29.13
C SER A 9 -3.41 -50.38 -28.44
N ARG A 10 -3.26 -49.22 -29.12
CA ARG A 10 -2.61 -48.02 -28.57
C ARG A 10 -3.71 -47.04 -28.17
N ARG A 11 -4.20 -47.17 -26.93
CA ARG A 11 -5.14 -46.23 -26.31
C ARG A 11 -4.38 -44.92 -26.03
N VAL A 12 -4.64 -43.90 -26.85
CA VAL A 12 -4.19 -42.53 -26.61
C VAL A 12 -4.80 -42.06 -25.29
N ARG A 13 -3.96 -41.87 -24.27
CA ARG A 13 -4.33 -41.25 -23.00
C ARG A 13 -4.34 -39.75 -23.25
N SER A 14 -5.53 -39.16 -23.40
CA SER A 14 -5.68 -37.71 -23.47
C SER A 14 -5.16 -37.10 -22.18
N THR A 15 -4.19 -36.21 -22.34
CA THR A 15 -3.65 -35.30 -21.33
C THR A 15 -4.77 -34.54 -20.64
N ASP A 16 -4.79 -34.64 -19.31
CA ASP A 16 -5.49 -33.73 -18.40
C ASP A 16 -4.95 -32.31 -18.65
N CYS A 17 -5.71 -31.50 -19.39
CA CYS A 17 -5.57 -30.04 -19.39
C CYS A 17 -6.53 -29.51 -18.35
N ASN A 18 -6.16 -29.61 -17.07
CA ASN A 18 -6.81 -28.84 -16.03
C ASN A 18 -5.79 -28.43 -14.97
N ASN A 19 -5.86 -27.15 -14.60
CA ASN A 19 -5.22 -26.48 -13.47
C ASN A 19 -3.84 -25.87 -13.70
N HIS A 20 -3.78 -24.87 -14.57
CA HIS A 20 -2.90 -23.72 -14.37
C HIS A 20 -3.67 -22.41 -14.56
N VAL A 21 -4.77 -22.22 -13.81
CA VAL A 21 -5.11 -20.87 -13.36
C VAL A 21 -4.15 -20.60 -12.22
N GLY A 22 -2.90 -20.31 -12.59
CA GLY A 22 -1.86 -19.93 -11.66
C GLY A 22 -2.33 -18.68 -10.94
N GLN A 23 -2.57 -18.83 -9.64
CA GLN A 23 -2.50 -17.73 -8.70
C GLN A 23 -1.25 -16.91 -9.05
N GLU A 24 -1.44 -15.70 -9.59
CA GLU A 24 -0.52 -14.59 -9.36
C GLU A 24 -0.62 -14.19 -7.88
N SER A 25 -0.43 -15.15 -6.97
CA SER A 25 -0.01 -14.83 -5.62
C SER A 25 1.40 -14.30 -5.80
N VAL A 26 1.59 -13.00 -5.58
CA VAL A 26 2.90 -12.35 -5.45
C VAL A 26 3.89 -13.38 -4.89
N ASP A 27 4.80 -13.87 -5.73
CA ASP A 27 5.68 -14.97 -5.39
C ASP A 27 6.67 -14.46 -4.35
N THR A 28 6.30 -14.61 -3.07
CA THR A 28 7.12 -14.13 -1.96
C THR A 28 8.36 -14.98 -1.78
N THR A 29 8.42 -16.17 -2.39
CA THR A 29 9.47 -17.23 -2.28
C THR A 29 10.86 -16.84 -2.82
N GLN A 30 11.04 -15.58 -3.20
CA GLN A 30 12.30 -14.99 -3.70
C GLN A 30 12.74 -13.79 -2.84
N LEU A 31 12.21 -13.61 -1.63
CA LEU A 31 12.51 -12.46 -0.76
C LEU A 31 13.47 -12.85 0.38
N THR A 32 14.50 -13.64 0.04
CA THR A 32 15.46 -14.17 1.01
C THR A 32 16.44 -13.10 1.49
N SER A 33 16.79 -12.15 0.63
CA SER A 33 17.71 -11.06 0.94
C SER A 33 16.99 -9.87 1.61
N PRO A 34 17.61 -9.19 2.59
CA PRO A 34 17.12 -7.90 3.09
C PRO A 34 16.90 -6.86 1.99
N THR A 35 17.75 -6.85 0.96
CA THR A 35 17.67 -5.88 -0.15
C THR A 35 16.45 -6.12 -1.04
N GLU A 36 16.07 -7.39 -1.25
CA GLU A 36 14.87 -7.75 -2.01
C GLU A 36 13.60 -7.32 -1.27
N ARG A 37 13.56 -7.54 0.05
CA ARG A 37 12.46 -7.09 0.92
C ARG A 37 12.28 -5.58 0.92
N LEU A 38 13.39 -4.82 0.97
CA LEU A 38 13.36 -3.37 0.86
C LEU A 38 12.88 -2.92 -0.53
N THR A 39 13.40 -3.53 -1.61
CA THR A 39 13.00 -3.21 -2.99
C THR A 39 11.50 -3.44 -3.19
N TYR A 40 10.99 -4.57 -2.69
CA TYR A 40 9.58 -4.88 -2.69
C TYR A 40 8.76 -3.83 -1.94
N THR A 41 9.19 -3.45 -0.74
CA THR A 41 8.51 -2.45 0.09
C THR A 41 8.49 -1.07 -0.57
N ILE A 42 9.60 -0.64 -1.19
CA ILE A 42 9.68 0.63 -1.92
C ILE A 42 8.73 0.66 -3.12
N ARG A 43 8.59 -0.45 -3.86
CA ARG A 43 7.63 -0.56 -4.97
C ARG A 43 6.19 -0.37 -4.48
N TRP A 44 5.85 -0.92 -3.32
CA TRP A 44 4.55 -0.68 -2.71
C TRP A 44 4.38 0.75 -2.18
N LEU A 45 5.44 1.37 -1.66
CA LEU A 45 5.39 2.76 -1.20
C LEU A 45 5.09 3.76 -2.31
N PHE A 46 5.46 3.46 -3.55
CA PHE A 46 5.03 4.25 -4.71
C PHE A 46 3.50 4.36 -4.80
N LEU A 47 2.78 3.28 -4.47
CA LEU A 47 1.31 3.33 -4.41
C LEU A 47 0.83 4.22 -3.26
N SER A 48 1.43 4.12 -2.07
CA SER A 48 1.11 5.02 -0.95
C SER A 48 1.35 6.49 -1.30
N SER A 49 2.41 6.82 -2.04
CA SER A 49 2.71 8.21 -2.42
C SER A 49 1.70 8.81 -3.41
N THR A 50 0.93 7.99 -4.13
CA THR A 50 -0.15 8.51 -4.98
C THR A 50 -1.22 9.26 -4.19
N THR A 51 -1.41 8.95 -2.90
CA THR A 51 -2.33 9.70 -2.03
C THR A 51 -1.91 11.16 -1.85
N ILE A 52 -0.59 11.44 -1.81
CA ILE A 52 -0.05 12.81 -1.79
C ILE A 52 -0.32 13.48 -3.13
N MET A 53 -0.09 12.80 -4.25
CA MET A 53 -0.41 13.32 -5.59
C MET A 53 -1.88 13.75 -5.68
N PHE A 54 -2.82 12.92 -5.23
CA PHE A 54 -4.24 13.27 -5.21
C PHE A 54 -4.54 14.47 -4.31
N ALA A 55 -3.94 14.55 -3.13
CA ALA A 55 -4.12 15.70 -2.24
C ALA A 55 -3.56 17.00 -2.83
N MET A 56 -2.42 16.93 -3.54
CA MET A 56 -1.85 18.07 -4.28
C MET A 56 -2.78 18.52 -5.41
N PHE A 57 -3.33 17.58 -6.19
CA PHE A 57 -4.33 17.91 -7.21
C PHE A 57 -5.58 18.57 -6.61
N GLY A 58 -5.99 18.19 -5.40
CA GLY A 58 -7.06 18.89 -4.68
C GLY A 58 -6.75 20.36 -4.41
N VAL A 59 -5.54 20.68 -3.95
CA VAL A 59 -5.08 22.08 -3.77
C VAL A 59 -5.01 22.82 -5.11
N LEU A 60 -4.40 22.21 -6.12
CA LEU A 60 -4.28 22.78 -7.47
C LEU A 60 -5.64 23.08 -8.10
N ASN A 61 -6.61 22.19 -7.92
CA ASN A 61 -7.96 22.37 -8.44
C ASN A 61 -8.65 23.58 -7.82
N VAL A 62 -8.52 23.78 -6.50
CA VAL A 62 -9.09 24.98 -5.86
C VAL A 62 -8.38 26.24 -6.32
N ARG A 63 -7.04 26.24 -6.35
CA ARG A 63 -6.28 27.41 -6.81
C ARG A 63 -6.56 27.76 -8.27
N GLY A 64 -6.66 26.78 -9.16
CA GLY A 64 -6.89 27.02 -10.59
C GLY A 64 -8.30 27.46 -10.95
N ASN A 65 -9.30 27.27 -10.08
CA ASN A 65 -10.71 27.57 -10.35
C ASN A 65 -11.29 28.68 -9.46
N THR A 66 -10.50 29.27 -8.57
CA THR A 66 -10.96 30.32 -7.64
C THR A 66 -10.01 31.50 -7.63
N ASP A 67 -10.42 32.61 -7.00
CA ASP A 67 -9.56 33.79 -6.82
C ASP A 67 -8.38 33.56 -5.87
N ALA A 68 -8.08 32.30 -5.49
CA ALA A 68 -6.92 31.90 -4.69
C ALA A 68 -5.67 31.60 -5.54
N ILE A 69 -5.65 32.04 -6.81
CA ILE A 69 -4.47 31.95 -7.69
C ILE A 69 -3.29 32.74 -7.11
N ASP A 70 -3.54 33.94 -6.57
CA ASP A 70 -2.53 34.77 -5.93
C ASP A 70 -2.55 34.58 -4.40
N PRO A 71 -1.57 33.86 -3.84
CA PRO A 71 -1.49 33.60 -2.39
C PRO A 71 -1.01 34.81 -1.57
N LEU A 72 -0.54 35.89 -2.21
CA LEU A 72 0.05 37.04 -1.52
C LEU A 72 -0.91 38.23 -1.44
N ASN A 73 -1.85 38.34 -2.38
CA ASN A 73 -2.78 39.48 -2.46
C ASN A 73 -4.26 39.14 -2.15
N GLY A 74 -4.63 37.87 -1.93
CA GLY A 74 -6.03 37.41 -1.99
C GLY A 74 -6.70 37.04 -0.66
N GLY A 75 -7.86 37.64 -0.37
CA GLY A 75 -8.77 37.29 0.75
C GLY A 75 -9.50 35.94 0.62
N SER A 76 -9.04 35.08 -0.28
CA SER A 76 -9.61 33.79 -0.68
C SER A 76 -8.86 32.59 -0.08
N GLU A 77 -7.88 32.81 0.81
CA GLU A 77 -7.10 31.76 1.48
C GLU A 77 -7.96 30.76 2.28
N ASN A 78 -9.14 31.18 2.76
CA ASN A 78 -10.10 30.28 3.40
C ASN A 78 -10.58 29.14 2.48
N LEU A 79 -10.59 29.35 1.15
CA LEU A 79 -11.02 28.35 0.17
C LEU A 79 -10.00 27.21 0.04
N VAL A 80 -8.71 27.52 0.16
CA VAL A 80 -7.62 26.54 0.05
C VAL A 80 -7.25 25.92 1.39
N GLU A 81 -7.83 26.40 2.50
CA GLU A 81 -7.48 25.93 3.84
C GLU A 81 -7.74 24.42 4.02
N LEU A 82 -8.93 23.95 3.66
CA LEU A 82 -9.28 22.53 3.76
C LEU A 82 -8.36 21.62 2.92
N PRO A 83 -8.18 21.83 1.59
CA PRO A 83 -7.30 20.98 0.80
C PRO A 83 -5.83 21.07 1.26
N ASN A 84 -5.35 22.24 1.72
CA ASN A 84 -4.02 22.36 2.33
C ASN A 84 -3.89 21.54 3.62
N ARG A 85 -4.91 21.53 4.49
CA ARG A 85 -4.94 20.70 5.69
C ARG A 85 -4.97 19.20 5.36
N ILE A 86 -5.66 18.80 4.29
CA ILE A 86 -5.66 17.42 3.80
C ILE A 86 -4.28 17.03 3.27
N LEU A 87 -3.67 17.86 2.43
CA LEU A 87 -2.34 17.64 1.87
C LEU A 87 -1.30 17.51 2.99
N ARG A 88 -1.22 18.51 3.87
CA ARG A 88 -0.27 18.51 4.99
C ARG A 88 -0.40 17.25 5.85
N ASN A 89 -1.61 16.90 6.26
CA ASN A 89 -1.82 15.71 7.09
C ASN A 89 -1.46 14.43 6.34
N THR A 90 -1.79 14.34 5.05
CA THR A 90 -1.46 13.16 4.22
C THR A 90 0.05 13.01 4.06
N THR A 91 0.79 14.10 3.86
CA THR A 91 2.25 14.10 3.82
C THR A 91 2.85 13.66 5.16
N GLU A 92 2.40 14.22 6.28
CA GLU A 92 2.86 13.84 7.62
C GLU A 92 2.60 12.35 7.90
N GLN A 93 1.40 11.85 7.57
CA GLN A 93 1.05 10.43 7.73
C GLN A 93 1.82 9.52 6.78
N PHE A 94 2.10 9.94 5.56
CA PHE A 94 2.91 9.17 4.61
C PHE A 94 4.35 9.00 5.11
N ILE A 95 4.97 10.06 5.65
CA ILE A 95 6.33 9.97 6.21
C ILE A 95 6.39 8.92 7.33
N LEU A 96 5.42 8.95 8.24
CA LEU A 96 5.30 7.96 9.32
C LEU A 96 5.04 6.55 8.77
N HIS A 97 4.13 6.39 7.83
CA HIS A 97 3.84 5.11 7.22
C HIS A 97 5.06 4.53 6.47
N ALA A 98 5.73 5.35 5.67
CA ALA A 98 6.90 4.95 4.88
C ALA A 98 8.05 4.49 5.76
N SER A 99 8.40 5.28 6.78
CA SER A 99 9.40 4.88 7.78
C SER A 99 9.01 3.59 8.49
N ALA A 100 7.75 3.46 8.93
CA ALA A 100 7.26 2.26 9.60
C ALA A 100 7.41 0.99 8.75
N VAL A 101 6.93 1.00 7.50
CA VAL A 101 6.97 -0.21 6.65
C VAL A 101 8.37 -0.52 6.14
N LEU A 102 9.23 0.48 5.91
CA LEU A 102 10.63 0.27 5.58
C LEU A 102 11.36 -0.43 6.74
N THR A 103 11.22 0.09 7.96
CA THR A 103 11.80 -0.55 9.14
C THR A 103 11.19 -1.93 9.39
N LEU A 104 9.89 -2.11 9.19
CA LEU A 104 9.25 -3.42 9.34
C LEU A 104 9.86 -4.46 8.39
N SER A 105 10.12 -4.07 7.14
CA SER A 105 10.66 -4.96 6.12
C SER A 105 12.05 -5.52 6.46
N THR A 106 12.84 -4.84 7.29
CA THR A 106 14.16 -5.32 7.72
C THR A 106 14.06 -6.44 8.77
N PHE A 107 12.93 -6.53 9.47
CA PHE A 107 12.71 -7.50 10.55
C PHE A 107 11.82 -8.68 10.17
N MET A 108 11.18 -8.63 9.00
CA MET A 108 10.18 -9.63 8.57
C MET A 108 10.77 -10.76 7.76
N ASP A 109 10.40 -12.00 8.08
CA ASP A 109 10.70 -13.15 7.25
C ASP A 109 9.85 -13.15 5.97
N GLU A 110 10.27 -13.95 4.99
CA GLU A 110 9.65 -14.07 3.67
C GLU A 110 8.12 -14.24 3.71
N ASN A 111 7.63 -15.14 4.56
CA ASN A 111 6.20 -15.42 4.74
C ASN A 111 5.41 -14.20 5.28
N SER A 112 6.08 -13.30 5.99
CA SER A 112 5.46 -12.12 6.60
C SER A 112 5.42 -10.91 5.67
N MET A 113 6.15 -10.93 4.55
CA MET A 113 6.20 -9.81 3.60
C MET A 113 4.85 -9.50 2.92
N ARG A 114 3.90 -10.43 2.97
CA ARG A 114 2.51 -10.21 2.54
C ARG A 114 1.80 -9.10 3.33
N ASN A 115 2.27 -8.77 4.53
CA ASN A 115 1.72 -7.69 5.34
C ASN A 115 1.95 -6.30 4.73
N ILE A 116 3.02 -6.10 3.96
CA ILE A 116 3.36 -4.80 3.37
C ILE A 116 2.26 -4.32 2.39
N PRO A 117 1.81 -5.11 1.39
CA PRO A 117 0.66 -4.77 0.57
C PRO A 117 -0.59 -4.40 1.36
N LEU A 118 -0.90 -5.16 2.41
CA LEU A 118 -2.09 -4.94 3.23
C LEU A 118 -2.04 -3.59 3.94
N LEU A 119 -0.89 -3.25 4.54
CA LEU A 119 -0.67 -1.96 5.19
C LEU A 119 -0.75 -0.80 4.19
N VAL A 120 -0.23 -0.97 2.97
CA VAL A 120 -0.29 0.03 1.90
C VAL A 120 -1.73 0.25 1.41
N ILE A 121 -2.46 -0.83 1.11
CA ILE A 121 -3.87 -0.75 0.69
C ILE A 121 -4.71 -0.09 1.79
N LEU A 122 -4.50 -0.48 3.04
CA LEU A 122 -5.20 0.10 4.19
C LEU A 122 -4.87 1.59 4.35
N PHE A 123 -3.61 1.98 4.13
CA PHE A 123 -3.20 3.38 4.13
C PHE A 123 -3.94 4.18 3.05
N ILE A 124 -3.98 3.69 1.81
CA ILE A 124 -4.66 4.34 0.69
C ILE A 124 -6.17 4.51 0.99
N ILE A 125 -6.84 3.44 1.42
CA ILE A 125 -8.26 3.46 1.78
C ILE A 125 -8.51 4.45 2.93
N GLY A 126 -7.67 4.44 3.95
CA GLY A 126 -7.77 5.37 5.08
C GLY A 126 -7.60 6.83 4.64
N ARG A 127 -6.70 7.13 3.70
CA ARG A 127 -6.55 8.48 3.12
C ARG A 127 -7.74 8.91 2.29
N LEU A 128 -8.34 8.00 1.53
CA LEU A 128 -9.58 8.28 0.81
C LEU A 128 -10.72 8.64 1.77
N PHE A 129 -10.95 7.81 2.80
CA PHE A 129 -11.97 8.11 3.81
C PHE A 129 -11.66 9.37 4.62
N TYR A 130 -10.38 9.66 4.88
CA TYR A 130 -9.98 10.88 5.56
C TYR A 130 -10.35 12.12 4.74
N ALA A 131 -10.02 12.14 3.45
CA ALA A 131 -10.33 13.26 2.57
C ALA A 131 -11.84 13.46 2.38
N ILE A 132 -12.60 12.38 2.13
CA ILE A 132 -14.07 12.42 1.98
C ILE A 132 -14.73 12.86 3.28
N GLY A 133 -14.35 12.26 4.41
CA GLY A 133 -14.90 12.57 5.72
C GLY A 133 -14.63 14.02 6.10
N PHE A 134 -13.39 14.50 5.95
CA PHE A 134 -13.02 15.86 6.31
C PHE A 134 -13.74 16.91 5.45
N SER A 135 -13.97 16.60 4.17
CA SER A 135 -14.73 17.49 3.28
C SER A 135 -16.23 17.55 3.62
N SER A 136 -16.75 16.53 4.30
CA SER A 136 -18.16 16.47 4.71
C SER A 136 -18.40 17.21 6.03
N ALA A 137 -17.56 16.95 7.04
CA ALA A 137 -17.58 17.68 8.31
C ALA A 137 -16.21 17.57 9.01
N PRO A 138 -15.76 18.60 9.75
CA PRO A 138 -14.46 18.59 10.44
C PRO A 138 -14.23 17.37 11.36
N MET A 139 -15.29 16.87 12.01
CA MET A 139 -15.21 15.73 12.93
C MET A 139 -15.11 14.37 12.21
N ASN A 140 -15.68 14.25 11.01
CA ASN A 140 -15.76 12.99 10.27
C ASN A 140 -14.40 12.50 9.76
N ARG A 141 -13.38 13.36 9.77
CA ARG A 141 -11.99 13.00 9.43
C ARG A 141 -11.41 11.94 10.36
N ALA A 142 -11.91 11.82 11.59
CA ALA A 142 -11.39 10.90 12.61
C ALA A 142 -11.43 9.44 12.15
N PHE A 143 -12.46 9.03 11.40
CA PHE A 143 -12.59 7.66 10.92
C PHE A 143 -11.43 7.26 9.99
N GLY A 144 -11.22 8.02 8.90
CA GLY A 144 -10.11 7.78 7.98
C GLY A 144 -8.72 8.00 8.62
N PHE A 145 -8.64 8.90 9.60
CA PHE A 145 -7.43 9.08 10.42
C PHE A 145 -7.09 7.82 11.22
N SER A 146 -8.06 7.22 11.90
CA SER A 146 -7.84 6.01 12.70
C SER A 146 -7.42 4.81 11.84
N ILE A 147 -7.98 4.67 10.63
CA ILE A 147 -7.60 3.61 9.68
C ILE A 147 -6.12 3.67 9.29
N THR A 148 -5.51 4.86 9.23
CA THR A 148 -4.08 4.99 8.94
C THR A 148 -3.20 5.04 10.18
N PHE A 149 -3.66 5.72 11.23
CA PHE A 149 -2.89 5.96 12.44
C PHE A 149 -2.68 4.69 13.24
N ILE A 150 -3.73 3.90 13.47
CA ILE A 150 -3.65 2.69 14.32
C ILE A 150 -2.68 1.65 13.74
N PRO A 151 -2.76 1.26 12.45
CA PRO A 151 -1.80 0.30 11.88
C PRO A 151 -0.37 0.83 11.85
N THR A 152 -0.19 2.12 11.56
CA THR A 152 1.13 2.76 11.56
C THR A 152 1.73 2.75 12.96
N PHE A 153 0.95 3.12 13.97
CA PHE A 153 1.38 3.11 15.37
C PHE A 153 1.71 1.69 15.86
N ALA A 154 0.86 0.70 15.55
CA ALA A 154 1.12 -0.69 15.88
C ALA A 154 2.42 -1.20 15.22
N THR A 155 2.67 -0.82 13.97
CA THR A 155 3.91 -1.15 13.25
C THR A 155 5.13 -0.51 13.92
N TYR A 156 5.03 0.76 14.34
CA TYR A 156 6.08 1.44 15.10
C TYR A 156 6.38 0.73 16.42
N ALA A 157 5.35 0.39 17.19
CA ALA A 157 5.50 -0.30 18.47
C ALA A 157 6.20 -1.65 18.28
N TYR A 158 5.81 -2.42 17.26
CA TYR A 158 6.47 -3.68 16.92
C TYR A 158 7.94 -3.49 16.53
N CYS A 159 8.23 -2.52 15.65
CA CYS A 159 9.60 -2.23 15.23
C CYS A 159 10.47 -1.79 16.41
N ALA A 160 9.95 -0.92 17.28
CA ALA A 160 10.64 -0.48 18.49
C ALA A 160 10.96 -1.66 19.41
N TYR A 161 10.00 -2.57 19.64
CA TYR A 161 10.23 -3.80 20.39
C TYR A 161 11.34 -4.65 19.77
N ARG A 162 11.32 -4.88 18.45
CA ARG A 162 12.34 -5.67 17.75
C ARG A 162 13.73 -5.05 17.87
N VAL A 163 13.86 -3.73 17.67
CA VAL A 163 15.11 -3.00 17.84
C VAL A 163 15.66 -3.19 19.25
N VAL A 164 14.86 -2.91 20.28
CA VAL A 164 15.29 -3.05 21.69
C VAL A 164 15.68 -4.50 22.00
N SER A 165 14.89 -5.48 21.56
CA SER A 165 15.20 -6.90 21.79
C SER A 165 16.49 -7.35 21.12
N SER A 166 16.83 -6.81 19.94
CA SER A 166 18.08 -7.14 19.23
C SER A 166 19.34 -6.55 19.88
N PHE A 167 19.19 -5.55 20.75
CA PHE A 167 20.30 -4.96 21.50
C PHE A 167 20.49 -5.57 22.89
N LEU A 168 19.42 -6.10 23.48
CA LEU A 168 19.44 -6.63 24.85
C LEU A 168 19.72 -8.14 24.93
N LEU A 169 19.54 -8.88 23.83
CA LEU A 169 19.76 -10.32 23.71
C LEU A 169 20.87 -10.60 22.70
#